data_AF-A0A9P6MHR3-F1
#
_entry.id   AF-A0A9P6MHR3-F1
#
_cell.length_a   1.000
_cell.length_b   1.000
_cell.length_c   1.000
_cell.angle_alpha   90.00
_cell.angle_beta   90.00
_cell.angle_gamma   90.00
#
_symmetry.space_group_name_H-M   'P 1'
#
loop_
_entity.id
_entity.type
_entity.pdbx_description
1 polymer ?
#
loop_
_entity_poly.entity_id
_entity_poly.type
_entity_poly.pdbx_seq_one_letter_code
_entity_poly.pdbx_strand_id
1 'polypeptide(L)'
;SALTEEDKQNITQDMKTLQKFAEKCCISANPPLEHAVQEDNAFATEVCNLAQILVIHFGDSDDVGTKVQKARTFLDLPVVTRPEALRTMNEFSWKKSLHIQNTSAGFRRKPAFTQPLGKVGLVNLGNSCFMNSALRALFCSTDFKQAILNDTSKVDSSKIMTTRLRETFSGLATPRLSIIKPSTLYKALPDWLNDGHQQDAAEFTKILFSRLEDEDPISKKALASFHGVVVNQIKCNACGTVSSNKEDFYDLTIPLPRSESADLQSIVDIFPSTEELNEENNNKYFCDNCKSLQAAKR
;
A
#
# COMPACT_ATOMS: atom_id res chain seq x y z
N SER A 1 -4.23 -25.63 34.87
CA SER A 1 -3.66 -24.50 35.64
C SER A 1 -4.44 -23.25 35.26
N ALA A 2 -4.84 -22.43 36.23
CA ALA A 2 -5.48 -21.15 35.94
C ALA A 2 -4.51 -20.24 35.17
N LEU A 3 -4.99 -19.54 34.15
CA LEU A 3 -4.21 -18.59 33.36
C LEU A 3 -3.75 -17.44 34.26
N THR A 4 -2.47 -17.08 34.14
CA THR A 4 -1.91 -15.93 34.86
C THR A 4 -2.49 -14.63 34.29
N GLU A 5 -2.42 -13.54 35.05
CA GLU A 5 -2.85 -12.21 34.54
C GLU A 5 -2.02 -11.77 33.32
N GLU A 6 -0.77 -12.21 33.23
CA GLU A 6 0.10 -12.00 32.08
C GLU A 6 -0.40 -12.77 30.84
N ASP A 7 -0.84 -14.02 31.01
CA ASP A 7 -1.46 -14.79 29.93
C ASP A 7 -2.73 -14.11 29.40
N LYS A 8 -3.55 -13.54 30.31
CA LYS A 8 -4.78 -12.83 29.93
C LYS A 8 -4.49 -11.55 29.15
N GLN A 9 -3.46 -10.79 29.54
CA GLN A 9 -3.04 -9.58 28.83
C GLN A 9 -2.49 -9.90 27.44
N ASN A 10 -1.66 -10.94 27.32
CA ASN A 10 -1.11 -11.39 26.04
C ASN A 10 -2.20 -11.88 25.09
N ILE A 11 -3.17 -12.66 25.58
CA ILE A 11 -4.34 -13.10 24.79
C ILE A 11 -5.17 -11.90 24.32
N THR A 12 -5.37 -10.90 25.19
CA THR A 12 -6.12 -9.67 24.84
C THR A 12 -5.40 -8.89 23.73
N GLN A 13 -4.07 -8.81 23.79
CA GLN A 13 -3.26 -8.13 22.79
C GLN A 13 -3.22 -8.88 21.44
N ASP A 14 -3.16 -10.21 21.49
CA ASP A 14 -3.22 -11.08 20.32
C ASP A 14 -4.60 -10.98 19.62
N MET A 15 -5.69 -10.92 20.40
CA MET A 15 -7.04 -10.69 19.88
C MET A 15 -7.19 -9.31 19.22
N LYS A 16 -6.64 -8.24 19.81
CA LYS A 16 -6.60 -6.91 19.17
C LYS A 16 -5.81 -6.90 17.86
N THR A 17 -4.75 -7.70 17.79
CA THR A 17 -3.92 -7.82 16.59
C THR A 17 -4.64 -8.58 15.47
N LEU A 18 -5.35 -9.66 15.83
CA LEU A 18 -6.22 -10.41 14.92
C LEU A 18 -7.43 -9.58 14.47
N GLN A 19 -7.99 -8.75 15.34
CA GLN A 19 -9.07 -7.81 15.02
C GLN A 19 -8.59 -6.75 14.01
N LYS A 20 -7.44 -6.10 14.25
CA LYS A 20 -6.84 -5.18 13.28
C LYS A 20 -6.52 -5.84 11.94
N PHE A 21 -6.15 -7.12 11.96
CA PHE A 21 -5.94 -7.90 10.76
C PHE A 21 -7.26 -8.18 10.03
N ALA A 22 -8.31 -8.56 10.74
CA ALA A 22 -9.65 -8.79 10.19
C ALA A 22 -10.28 -7.49 9.60
N GLU A 23 -10.18 -6.38 10.31
CA GLU A 23 -10.60 -5.03 9.86
C GLU A 23 -9.86 -4.61 8.57
N LYS A 24 -8.56 -4.93 8.47
CA LYS A 24 -7.76 -4.68 7.26
C LYS A 24 -8.07 -5.64 6.11
N CYS A 25 -8.58 -6.84 6.40
CA CYS A 25 -8.80 -7.87 5.40
C CYS A 25 -10.20 -7.83 4.76
N CYS A 26 -11.24 -7.24 5.36
CA CYS A 26 -12.60 -7.27 4.81
C CYS A 26 -13.50 -6.09 5.24
N ILE A 27 -13.76 -5.15 4.31
CA ILE A 27 -15.04 -4.43 4.06
C ILE A 27 -15.65 -3.59 5.21
N SER A 28 -15.89 -2.32 4.88
CA SER A 28 -16.67 -1.35 5.67
C SER A 28 -17.99 -1.91 6.22
N ALA A 29 -18.14 -1.95 7.54
CA ALA A 29 -19.43 -1.79 8.20
C ALA A 29 -19.20 -1.26 9.63
N ASN A 30 -19.66 -0.05 9.88
CA ASN A 30 -19.90 0.49 11.22
C ASN A 30 -21.26 -0.07 11.71
N PRO A 31 -21.53 -0.19 13.03
CA PRO A 31 -21.44 0.93 13.97
C PRO A 31 -20.51 0.72 15.20
N PRO A 32 -20.25 1.79 15.98
CA PRO A 32 -19.30 1.82 17.10
C PRO A 32 -19.83 1.16 18.38
N LEU A 33 -18.90 0.61 19.17
CA LEU A 33 -19.15 -0.09 20.44
C LEU A 33 -19.45 0.86 21.61
N GLU A 34 -20.73 1.12 21.87
CA GLU A 34 -21.22 1.55 23.21
C GLU A 34 -22.28 0.57 23.79
N HIS A 35 -22.51 -0.59 23.16
CA HIS A 35 -23.53 -1.57 23.58
C HIS A 35 -23.00 -3.00 23.83
N ALA A 36 -21.72 -3.12 24.18
CA ALA A 36 -20.98 -4.39 24.31
C ALA A 36 -21.23 -5.12 25.65
N VAL A 37 -22.27 -5.94 25.73
CA VAL A 37 -22.33 -7.06 26.72
C VAL A 37 -22.91 -8.35 26.11
N GLN A 38 -23.65 -8.28 24.99
CA GLN A 38 -24.18 -9.47 24.30
C GLN A 38 -23.54 -9.74 22.92
N GLU A 39 -23.03 -8.72 22.23
CA GLU A 39 -22.38 -8.87 20.91
C GLU A 39 -20.99 -9.53 20.98
N ASP A 40 -20.31 -9.44 22.13
CA ASP A 40 -18.96 -9.98 22.32
C ASP A 40 -18.87 -11.49 22.08
N ASN A 41 -19.92 -12.24 22.44
CA ASN A 41 -19.90 -13.69 22.28
C ASN A 41 -20.11 -14.10 20.83
N ALA A 42 -20.94 -13.38 20.06
CA ALA A 42 -21.20 -13.67 18.65
C ALA A 42 -19.98 -13.36 17.78
N PHE A 43 -19.35 -12.21 18.00
CA PHE A 43 -18.14 -11.83 17.26
C PHE A 43 -16.95 -12.73 17.61
N ALA A 44 -16.75 -13.03 18.90
CA ALA A 44 -15.71 -13.97 19.32
C ALA A 44 -15.95 -15.38 18.77
N THR A 45 -17.21 -15.83 18.70
CA THR A 45 -17.61 -17.07 18.03
C THR A 45 -17.15 -17.07 16.56
N GLU A 46 -17.44 -16.00 15.82
CA GLU A 46 -17.14 -15.91 14.40
C GLU A 46 -15.63 -15.90 14.12
N VAL A 47 -14.87 -15.09 14.86
CA VAL A 47 -13.40 -15.04 14.74
C VAL A 47 -12.76 -16.37 15.12
N CYS A 48 -13.22 -17.01 16.20
CA CYS A 48 -12.71 -18.31 16.62
C CYS A 48 -13.07 -19.41 15.61
N ASN A 49 -14.26 -19.37 15.02
CA ASN A 49 -14.66 -20.30 13.96
C ASN A 49 -13.77 -20.15 12.72
N LEU A 50 -13.51 -18.92 12.28
CA LEU A 50 -12.59 -18.67 11.16
C LEU A 50 -11.17 -19.16 11.47
N ALA A 51 -10.65 -18.91 12.68
CA ALA A 51 -9.34 -19.41 13.09
C ALA A 51 -9.27 -20.95 13.11
N GLN A 52 -10.31 -21.62 13.64
CA GLN A 52 -10.43 -23.07 13.62
C GLN A 52 -10.47 -23.62 12.17
N ILE A 53 -11.21 -22.96 11.27
CA ILE A 53 -11.28 -23.32 9.85
C ILE A 53 -9.91 -23.23 9.17
N LEU A 54 -9.17 -22.14 9.44
CA LEU A 54 -7.82 -21.92 8.88
C LEU A 54 -6.83 -22.98 9.38
N VAL A 55 -6.85 -23.30 10.69
CA VAL A 55 -6.01 -24.36 11.28
C VAL A 55 -6.33 -25.71 10.65
N ILE A 56 -7.61 -26.09 10.50
CA ILE A 56 -8.03 -27.36 9.90
C ILE A 56 -7.64 -27.44 8.41
N HIS A 57 -7.68 -26.33 7.69
CA HIS A 57 -7.43 -26.33 6.24
C HIS A 57 -5.94 -26.29 5.88
N PHE A 58 -5.13 -25.61 6.69
CA PHE A 58 -3.72 -25.36 6.39
C PHE A 58 -2.72 -26.13 7.30
N GLY A 59 -3.20 -26.90 8.30
CA GLY A 59 -2.38 -27.56 9.34
C GLY A 59 -1.33 -28.57 8.85
N ASP A 60 -0.37 -29.05 9.65
CA ASP A 60 -0.23 -29.10 11.11
C ASP A 60 1.21 -28.71 11.53
N SER A 61 1.38 -27.68 12.36
CA SER A 61 2.57 -27.52 13.23
C SER A 61 2.41 -26.29 14.14
N ASP A 62 2.57 -26.53 15.44
CA ASP A 62 2.88 -25.56 16.50
C ASP A 62 1.81 -24.59 17.02
N ASP A 63 2.06 -24.22 18.30
CA ASP A 63 1.51 -23.23 19.24
C ASP A 63 0.16 -22.54 18.92
N VAL A 64 -0.04 -22.06 17.69
CA VAL A 64 -1.24 -21.36 17.23
C VAL A 64 -2.50 -22.24 17.32
N GLY A 65 -2.44 -23.50 16.88
CA GLY A 65 -3.60 -24.40 16.97
C GLY A 65 -4.02 -24.67 18.42
N THR A 66 -3.04 -24.81 19.31
CA THR A 66 -3.26 -25.00 20.75
C THR A 66 -3.83 -23.73 21.40
N LYS A 67 -3.34 -22.54 21.01
CA LYS A 67 -3.86 -21.25 21.49
C LYS A 67 -5.31 -21.03 21.05
N VAL A 68 -5.64 -21.32 19.79
CA VAL A 68 -7.02 -21.24 19.28
C VAL A 68 -7.94 -22.20 20.05
N GLN A 69 -7.51 -23.43 20.32
CA GLN A 69 -8.30 -24.39 21.08
C GLN A 69 -8.49 -23.99 22.55
N LYS A 70 -7.47 -23.39 23.18
CA LYS A 70 -7.56 -22.83 24.55
C LYS A 70 -8.52 -21.64 24.61
N ALA A 71 -8.43 -20.70 23.67
CA ALA A 71 -9.32 -19.55 23.56
C ALA A 71 -10.78 -20.00 23.34
N ARG A 72 -10.99 -20.96 22.42
CA ARG A 72 -12.31 -21.57 22.19
C ARG A 72 -12.92 -22.15 23.47
N THR A 73 -12.12 -22.89 24.24
CA THR A 73 -12.58 -23.53 25.48
C THR A 73 -12.84 -22.51 26.59
N PHE A 74 -12.01 -21.47 26.69
CA PHE A 74 -12.18 -20.38 27.66
C PHE A 74 -13.48 -19.58 27.42
N LEU A 75 -13.85 -19.39 26.15
CA LEU A 75 -15.02 -18.62 25.74
C LEU A 75 -16.28 -19.48 25.51
N ASP A 76 -16.23 -20.79 25.80
CA ASP A 76 -17.32 -21.77 25.57
C ASP A 76 -17.88 -21.76 24.13
N LEU A 77 -16.99 -21.64 23.16
CA LEU A 77 -17.35 -21.51 21.74
C LEU A 77 -17.51 -22.89 21.06
N PRO A 78 -18.40 -23.01 20.06
CA PRO A 78 -18.64 -24.27 19.35
C PRO A 78 -17.39 -24.77 18.61
N VAL A 79 -17.24 -26.10 18.55
CA VAL A 79 -16.18 -26.75 17.77
C VAL A 79 -16.58 -26.80 16.31
N VAL A 80 -15.73 -26.28 15.42
CA VAL A 80 -15.95 -26.43 13.98
C VAL A 80 -15.32 -27.74 13.50
N THR A 81 -16.15 -28.66 13.02
CA THR A 81 -15.64 -29.93 12.46
C THR A 81 -15.04 -29.71 11.06
N ARG A 82 -14.17 -30.62 10.61
CA ARG A 82 -13.58 -30.55 9.26
C ARG A 82 -14.64 -30.49 8.14
N PRO A 83 -15.73 -31.28 8.17
CA PRO A 83 -16.80 -31.15 7.18
C PRO A 83 -17.52 -29.80 7.22
N GLU A 84 -17.76 -29.23 8.41
CA GLU A 84 -18.35 -27.89 8.56
C GLU A 84 -17.42 -26.81 8.03
N ALA A 85 -16.13 -26.85 8.41
CA ALA A 85 -15.13 -25.95 7.89
C ALA A 85 -15.06 -25.96 6.36
N LEU A 86 -15.10 -27.14 5.74
CA LEU A 86 -15.12 -27.29 4.28
C LEU A 86 -16.39 -26.70 3.66
N ARG A 87 -17.57 -26.93 4.25
CA ARG A 87 -18.85 -26.34 3.79
C ARG A 87 -18.84 -24.83 3.91
N THR A 88 -18.50 -24.30 5.08
CA THR A 88 -18.42 -22.87 5.34
C THR A 88 -17.43 -22.17 4.39
N MET A 89 -16.24 -22.75 4.15
CA MET A 89 -15.32 -22.22 3.14
C MET A 89 -15.88 -22.26 1.71
N ASN A 90 -16.74 -23.24 1.38
CA ASN A 90 -17.40 -23.32 0.07
C ASN A 90 -18.56 -22.33 -0.07
N GLU A 91 -19.20 -21.95 1.04
CA GLU A 91 -20.30 -20.98 1.08
C GLU A 91 -19.79 -19.54 1.03
N PHE A 92 -18.63 -19.24 1.61
CA PHE A 92 -18.00 -17.93 1.51
C PHE A 92 -17.51 -17.64 0.07
N SER A 93 -17.88 -16.46 -0.44
CA SER A 93 -17.78 -16.04 -1.85
C SER A 93 -16.36 -16.05 -2.44
N TRP A 94 -15.31 -16.07 -1.63
CA TRP A 94 -13.93 -16.19 -2.10
C TRP A 94 -13.64 -17.52 -2.83
N LYS A 95 -14.45 -18.58 -2.60
CA LYS A 95 -14.38 -19.84 -3.36
C LYS A 95 -15.25 -19.91 -4.62
N LYS A 96 -16.21 -19.00 -4.85
CA LYS A 96 -16.95 -18.99 -6.13
C LYS A 96 -16.04 -18.71 -7.34
N SER A 97 -14.84 -18.15 -7.11
CA SER A 97 -13.77 -18.01 -8.10
C SER A 97 -12.74 -19.15 -8.11
N LEU A 98 -12.90 -20.21 -7.29
CA LEU A 98 -11.99 -21.35 -7.24
C LEU A 98 -12.75 -22.64 -7.56
N HIS A 99 -12.84 -22.97 -8.85
CA HIS A 99 -13.15 -24.34 -9.26
C HIS A 99 -11.99 -25.25 -8.86
N ILE A 100 -12.12 -25.94 -7.72
CA ILE A 100 -11.19 -26.98 -7.27
C ILE A 100 -11.71 -28.31 -7.81
N GLN A 101 -11.15 -28.80 -8.91
CA GLN A 101 -11.26 -30.21 -9.27
C GLN A 101 -10.21 -30.99 -8.47
N ASN A 102 -10.68 -31.89 -7.61
CA ASN A 102 -9.84 -32.84 -6.89
C ASN A 102 -9.33 -33.90 -7.86
N THR A 103 -8.04 -33.86 -8.18
CA THR A 103 -7.33 -35.03 -8.75
C THR A 103 -6.13 -35.38 -7.88
N SER A 104 -6.01 -36.66 -7.56
CA SER A 104 -5.17 -37.29 -6.53
C SER A 104 -3.64 -37.23 -6.76
N ALA A 105 -3.13 -36.26 -7.50
CA ALA A 105 -1.71 -36.20 -7.85
C ALA A 105 -1.15 -34.78 -7.66
N GLY A 106 -0.35 -34.60 -6.60
CA GLY A 106 0.61 -33.51 -6.43
C GLY A 106 0.05 -32.08 -6.49
N PHE A 107 -0.02 -31.40 -5.34
CA PHE A 107 -0.38 -29.98 -5.25
C PHE A 107 0.50 -29.08 -6.15
N ARG A 108 0.04 -28.76 -7.36
CA ARG A 108 0.45 -27.55 -8.08
C ARG A 108 -0.74 -26.59 -8.14
N ARG A 109 -0.77 -25.63 -7.22
CA ARG A 109 -1.74 -24.54 -7.18
C ARG A 109 -1.47 -23.60 -8.35
N LYS A 110 -2.37 -23.52 -9.33
CA LYS A 110 -2.47 -22.35 -10.22
C LYS A 110 -3.70 -21.55 -9.80
N PRO A 111 -3.57 -20.33 -9.28
CA PRO A 111 -4.73 -19.49 -9.02
C PRO A 111 -5.36 -19.10 -10.36
N ALA A 112 -6.53 -19.67 -10.67
CA ALA A 112 -7.38 -19.19 -11.76
C ALA A 112 -8.11 -17.93 -11.26
N PHE A 113 -7.42 -16.79 -11.28
CA PHE A 113 -8.08 -15.50 -11.15
C PHE A 113 -8.88 -15.29 -12.44
N THR A 114 -10.19 -15.54 -12.42
CA THR A 114 -11.09 -14.95 -13.42
C THR A 114 -11.21 -13.47 -13.08
N GLN A 115 -10.18 -12.70 -13.45
CA GLN A 115 -10.27 -11.24 -13.43
C GLN A 115 -11.49 -10.83 -14.27
N PRO A 116 -12.25 -9.79 -13.88
CA PRO A 116 -13.24 -9.20 -14.77
C PRO A 116 -12.59 -8.98 -16.14
N LEU A 117 -13.25 -9.41 -17.22
CA LEU A 117 -12.71 -9.24 -18.58
C LEU A 117 -12.19 -7.81 -18.77
N GLY A 118 -10.92 -7.69 -19.19
CA GLY A 118 -10.30 -6.40 -19.50
C GLY A 118 -9.42 -5.78 -18.41
N LYS A 119 -9.21 -6.43 -17.26
CA LYS A 119 -8.15 -6.03 -16.31
C LYS A 119 -7.05 -7.09 -16.29
N VAL A 120 -5.79 -6.63 -16.30
CA VAL A 120 -4.58 -7.46 -16.30
C VAL A 120 -3.85 -7.28 -14.97
N GLY A 121 -3.42 -8.38 -14.35
CA GLY A 121 -2.62 -8.37 -13.11
C GLY A 121 -1.12 -8.27 -13.36
N LEU A 122 -0.36 -8.01 -12.28
CA LEU A 122 1.10 -8.06 -12.27
C LEU A 122 1.57 -9.18 -11.33
N VAL A 123 2.48 -10.04 -11.81
CA VAL A 123 3.14 -11.06 -10.97
C VAL A 123 4.00 -10.37 -9.90
N ASN A 124 3.93 -10.83 -8.66
CA ASN A 124 4.88 -10.43 -7.61
C ASN A 124 6.21 -11.18 -7.84
N LEU A 125 7.31 -10.44 -7.96
CA LEU A 125 8.65 -10.96 -8.28
C LEU A 125 9.49 -11.28 -7.04
N GLY A 126 8.87 -11.24 -5.84
CA GLY A 126 9.54 -11.31 -4.54
C GLY A 126 9.53 -9.92 -3.91
N ASN A 127 8.63 -9.69 -2.95
CA ASN A 127 8.40 -8.40 -2.29
C ASN A 127 8.18 -7.19 -3.22
N SER A 128 7.85 -7.40 -4.50
CA SER A 128 7.72 -6.33 -5.51
C SER A 128 6.32 -5.70 -5.54
N CYS A 129 5.55 -5.79 -4.45
CA CYS A 129 4.18 -5.28 -4.40
C CYS A 129 4.13 -3.74 -4.47
N PHE A 130 5.14 -3.05 -3.93
CA PHE A 130 5.30 -1.59 -4.01
C PHE A 130 5.35 -1.10 -5.47
N MET A 131 6.11 -1.80 -6.32
CA MET A 131 6.21 -1.52 -7.74
C MET A 131 4.88 -1.85 -8.44
N ASN A 132 4.29 -3.00 -8.12
CA ASN A 132 3.06 -3.44 -8.78
C ASN A 132 1.88 -2.49 -8.50
N SER A 133 1.73 -1.99 -7.26
CA SER A 133 0.69 -1.02 -6.93
C SER A 133 0.90 0.31 -7.64
N ALA A 134 2.12 0.85 -7.63
CA ALA A 134 2.48 2.09 -8.31
C ALA A 134 2.25 2.00 -9.83
N LEU A 135 2.72 0.93 -10.48
CA LEU A 135 2.52 0.73 -11.93
C LEU A 135 1.05 0.65 -12.32
N ARG A 136 0.20 0.02 -11.49
CA ARG A 136 -1.24 -0.05 -11.76
C ARG A 136 -1.90 1.32 -11.58
N ALA A 137 -1.50 2.10 -10.59
CA ALA A 137 -1.98 3.47 -10.40
C ALA A 137 -1.58 4.37 -11.58
N LEU A 138 -0.30 4.34 -11.99
CA LEU A 138 0.20 5.10 -13.14
C LEU A 138 -0.49 4.69 -14.45
N PHE A 139 -0.76 3.40 -14.66
CA PHE A 139 -1.50 2.92 -15.83
C PHE A 139 -2.95 3.43 -15.89
N CYS A 140 -3.55 3.79 -14.75
CA CYS A 140 -4.87 4.41 -14.70
C CYS A 140 -4.85 5.89 -15.11
N SER A 141 -3.69 6.56 -15.10
CA SER A 141 -3.55 7.91 -15.65
C SER A 141 -3.58 7.84 -17.18
N THR A 142 -4.66 8.31 -17.78
CA THR A 142 -4.91 8.15 -19.22
C THR A 142 -3.85 8.88 -20.05
N ASP A 143 -3.53 10.12 -19.70
CA ASP A 143 -2.57 10.93 -20.47
C ASP A 143 -1.17 10.34 -20.39
N PHE A 144 -0.72 9.98 -19.19
CA PHE A 144 0.57 9.32 -18.99
C PHE A 144 0.66 7.98 -19.72
N LYS A 145 -0.35 7.11 -19.55
CA LYS A 145 -0.42 5.83 -20.24
C LYS A 145 -0.33 6.00 -21.76
N GLN A 146 -1.09 6.92 -22.34
CA GLN A 146 -1.10 7.14 -23.78
C GLN A 146 0.24 7.69 -24.27
N ALA A 147 0.85 8.63 -23.52
CA ALA A 147 2.15 9.16 -23.87
C ALA A 147 3.23 8.06 -23.91
N ILE A 148 3.26 7.17 -22.92
CA ILE A 148 4.19 6.04 -22.89
C ILE A 148 3.91 5.01 -24.00
N LEU A 149 2.64 4.68 -24.26
CA LEU A 149 2.26 3.69 -25.28
C LEU A 149 2.47 4.19 -26.72
N ASN A 150 2.29 5.48 -26.96
CA ASN A 150 2.43 6.09 -28.29
C ASN A 150 3.88 6.47 -28.63
N ASP A 151 4.83 6.30 -27.72
CA ASP A 151 6.24 6.49 -28.04
C ASP A 151 6.67 5.45 -29.09
N THR A 152 6.89 5.89 -30.32
CA THR A 152 7.41 5.09 -31.45
C THR A 152 8.91 5.27 -31.66
N SER A 153 9.61 5.95 -30.73
CA SER A 153 11.04 6.17 -30.86
C SER A 153 11.80 4.84 -30.90
N LYS A 154 12.91 4.82 -31.66
CA LYS A 154 13.77 3.63 -31.73
C LYS A 154 14.33 3.34 -30.34
N VAL A 155 14.32 2.07 -29.95
CA VAL A 155 14.97 1.63 -28.72
C VAL A 155 16.48 1.81 -28.89
N ASP A 156 17.07 2.64 -28.04
CA ASP A 156 18.52 2.76 -27.89
C ASP A 156 18.92 2.64 -26.40
N SER A 157 20.22 2.69 -26.13
CA SER A 157 20.77 2.55 -24.77
C SER A 157 20.41 3.69 -23.82
N SER A 158 19.89 4.82 -24.32
CA SER A 158 19.48 5.97 -23.51
C SER A 158 18.02 5.92 -23.05
N LYS A 159 17.21 4.96 -23.52
CA LYS A 159 15.76 4.87 -23.26
C LYS A 159 15.34 3.56 -22.59
N ILE A 160 16.19 3.02 -21.72
CA ILE A 160 15.99 1.68 -21.15
C ILE A 160 14.70 1.66 -20.32
N MET A 161 14.55 2.59 -19.38
CA MET A 161 13.42 2.67 -18.46
C MET A 161 12.11 2.92 -19.20
N THR A 162 12.11 3.92 -20.10
CA THR A 162 10.97 4.24 -20.98
C THR A 162 10.51 3.01 -21.77
N THR A 163 11.47 2.30 -22.37
CA THR A 163 11.18 1.08 -23.14
C THR A 163 10.58 -0.02 -22.26
N ARG A 164 11.16 -0.28 -21.08
CA ARG A 164 10.64 -1.33 -20.18
C ARG A 164 9.29 -1.00 -19.59
N LEU A 165 9.03 0.28 -19.32
CA LEU A 165 7.72 0.74 -18.88
C LEU A 165 6.68 0.56 -20.00
N ARG A 166 7.01 0.93 -21.24
CA ARG A 166 6.15 0.72 -22.42
C ARG A 166 5.82 -0.75 -22.67
N GLU A 167 6.80 -1.64 -22.56
CA GLU A 167 6.58 -3.11 -22.64
C GLU A 167 5.57 -3.57 -21.58
N THR A 168 5.74 -3.10 -20.34
CA THR A 168 4.84 -3.42 -19.23
C THR A 168 3.42 -2.90 -19.48
N PHE A 169 3.29 -1.63 -19.91
CA PHE A 169 2.00 -1.02 -20.20
C PHE A 169 1.30 -1.66 -21.40
N SER A 170 2.06 -2.09 -22.42
CA SER A 170 1.52 -2.82 -23.57
C SER A 170 0.90 -4.15 -23.13
N GLY A 171 1.58 -4.87 -22.22
CA GLY A 171 1.04 -6.07 -21.60
C GLY A 171 -0.24 -5.80 -20.80
N LEU A 172 -0.26 -4.73 -20.00
CA LEU A 172 -1.45 -4.32 -19.22
C LEU A 172 -2.63 -3.87 -20.10
N ALA A 173 -2.35 -3.34 -21.29
CA ALA A 173 -3.36 -2.92 -22.25
C ALA A 173 -3.90 -4.08 -23.10
N THR A 174 -3.29 -5.27 -23.06
CA THR A 174 -3.68 -6.41 -23.90
C THR A 174 -4.89 -7.15 -23.32
N PRO A 175 -6.09 -7.06 -23.93
CA PRO A 175 -7.34 -7.55 -23.31
C PRO A 175 -7.40 -9.07 -23.09
N ARG A 176 -6.56 -9.83 -23.81
CA ARG A 176 -6.50 -11.29 -23.74
C ARG A 176 -5.62 -11.80 -22.60
N LEU A 177 -4.84 -10.94 -21.96
CA LEU A 177 -3.98 -11.32 -20.84
C LEU A 177 -4.74 -11.15 -19.53
N SER A 178 -4.59 -12.11 -18.63
CA SER A 178 -5.08 -11.97 -17.24
C SER A 178 -3.98 -11.50 -16.30
N ILE A 179 -2.71 -11.72 -16.65
CA ILE A 179 -1.56 -11.40 -15.82
C ILE A 179 -0.30 -11.23 -16.69
N ILE A 180 0.60 -10.33 -16.31
CA ILE A 180 1.92 -10.17 -16.93
C ILE A 180 3.02 -10.14 -15.87
N LYS A 181 4.25 -10.41 -16.32
CA LYS A 181 5.44 -10.43 -15.48
C LYS A 181 6.36 -9.25 -15.83
N PRO A 182 6.45 -8.17 -15.02
CA PRO A 182 7.26 -6.98 -15.33
C PRO A 182 8.76 -7.19 -15.03
N SER A 183 9.33 -8.33 -15.41
CA SER A 183 10.71 -8.68 -15.05
C SER A 183 11.77 -7.82 -15.71
N THR A 184 11.54 -7.36 -16.93
CA THR A 184 12.50 -6.51 -17.65
C THR A 184 12.58 -5.12 -17.02
N LEU A 185 11.43 -4.57 -16.61
CA LEU A 185 11.36 -3.32 -15.85
C LEU A 185 12.02 -3.44 -14.48
N TYR A 186 11.68 -4.49 -13.71
CA TYR A 186 12.27 -4.72 -12.38
C TYR A 186 13.80 -4.79 -12.42
N LYS A 187 14.37 -5.50 -13.42
CA LYS A 187 15.82 -5.60 -13.62
C LYS A 187 16.49 -4.31 -14.08
N ALA A 188 15.74 -3.34 -14.60
CA ALA A 188 16.26 -2.05 -15.04
C ALA A 188 16.33 -1.01 -13.89
N LEU A 189 15.72 -1.32 -12.74
CA LEU A 189 15.80 -0.49 -11.54
C LEU A 189 17.21 -0.56 -10.93
N PRO A 190 17.61 0.44 -10.12
CA PRO A 190 18.83 0.37 -9.32
C PRO A 190 18.90 -0.92 -8.49
N ASP A 191 20.09 -1.47 -8.30
CA ASP A 191 20.30 -2.76 -7.61
C ASP A 191 19.65 -2.80 -6.22
N TRP A 192 19.75 -1.71 -5.46
CA TRP A 192 19.15 -1.60 -4.12
C TRP A 192 17.62 -1.58 -4.12
N LEU A 193 16.98 -1.25 -5.25
CA LEU A 193 15.53 -1.21 -5.41
C LEU A 193 14.98 -2.52 -6.01
N ASN A 194 15.85 -3.40 -6.52
CA ASN A 194 15.50 -4.68 -7.10
C ASN A 194 16.08 -5.91 -6.34
N ASP A 195 16.56 -5.69 -5.13
CA ASP A 195 17.25 -6.66 -4.27
C ASP A 195 16.32 -7.72 -3.62
N GLY A 196 15.01 -7.57 -3.75
CA GLY A 196 14.01 -8.49 -3.19
C GLY A 196 13.53 -8.14 -1.79
N HIS A 197 13.90 -6.97 -1.25
CA HIS A 197 13.30 -6.42 -0.04
C HIS A 197 12.02 -5.62 -0.33
N GLN A 198 11.23 -5.37 0.72
CA GLN A 198 10.09 -4.44 0.62
C GLN A 198 10.62 -3.00 0.56
N GLN A 199 9.97 -2.17 -0.25
CA GLN A 199 10.37 -0.79 -0.52
C GLN A 199 9.15 0.13 -0.47
N ASP A 200 9.37 1.44 -0.39
CA ASP A 200 8.32 2.45 -0.45
C ASP A 200 7.84 2.66 -1.91
N ALA A 201 6.52 2.61 -2.13
CA ALA A 201 5.92 2.80 -3.45
C ALA A 201 6.02 4.24 -3.98
N ALA A 202 5.98 5.23 -3.08
CA ALA A 202 6.17 6.64 -3.42
C ALA A 202 7.62 6.90 -3.82
N GLU A 203 8.59 6.32 -3.10
CA GLU A 203 10.01 6.40 -3.48
C GLU A 203 10.28 5.75 -4.84
N PHE A 204 9.74 4.55 -5.08
CA PHE A 204 9.81 3.91 -6.40
C PHE A 204 9.26 4.83 -7.50
N THR A 205 8.13 5.50 -7.26
CA THR A 205 7.51 6.39 -8.25
C THR A 205 8.40 7.60 -8.56
N LYS A 206 9.02 8.20 -7.53
CA LYS A 206 9.98 9.31 -7.69
C LYS A 206 11.19 8.90 -8.52
N ILE A 207 11.75 7.73 -8.24
CA ILE A 207 12.90 7.19 -8.99
C ILE A 207 12.51 6.91 -10.43
N LEU A 208 11.34 6.30 -10.66
CA LEU A 208 10.84 6.07 -12.01
C LEU A 208 10.70 7.39 -12.78
N PHE A 209 10.11 8.42 -12.18
CA PHE A 209 9.93 9.72 -12.82
C PHE A 209 11.26 10.41 -13.11
N SER A 210 12.19 10.43 -12.15
CA SER A 210 13.53 10.98 -12.37
C SER A 210 14.26 10.27 -13.52
N ARG A 211 14.20 8.94 -13.59
CA ARG A 211 14.79 8.19 -14.71
C ARG A 211 14.12 8.53 -16.04
N LEU A 212 12.80 8.61 -16.09
CA LEU A 212 12.08 8.99 -17.31
C LEU A 212 12.40 10.42 -17.76
N GLU A 213 12.59 11.34 -16.83
CA GLU A 213 12.96 12.73 -17.13
C GLU A 213 14.38 12.83 -17.70
N ASP A 214 15.33 12.04 -17.17
CA ASP A 214 16.73 12.02 -17.61
C ASP A 214 16.92 11.36 -18.99
N GLU A 215 16.09 10.37 -19.33
CA GLU A 215 16.26 9.56 -20.55
C GLU A 215 15.92 10.33 -21.82
N ASP A 216 14.73 10.95 -21.91
CA ASP A 216 14.36 11.65 -23.14
C ASP A 216 13.22 12.68 -23.02
N PRO A 217 13.15 13.65 -23.97
CA PRO A 217 12.12 14.69 -23.95
C PRO A 217 10.67 14.20 -24.08
N ILE A 218 10.42 13.05 -24.73
CA ILE A 218 9.07 12.47 -24.87
C ILE A 218 8.60 11.96 -23.51
N SER A 219 9.48 11.26 -22.79
CA SER A 219 9.24 10.79 -21.43
C SER A 219 9.03 11.96 -20.47
N LYS A 220 9.83 13.03 -20.57
CA LYS A 220 9.57 14.27 -19.83
C LYS A 220 8.20 14.88 -20.16
N LYS A 221 7.79 14.87 -21.43
CA LYS A 221 6.45 15.34 -21.83
C LYS A 221 5.34 14.45 -21.27
N ALA A 222 5.56 13.13 -21.15
CA ALA A 222 4.60 12.23 -20.51
C ALA A 222 4.36 12.60 -19.05
N LEU A 223 5.41 13.03 -18.34
CA LEU A 223 5.34 13.47 -16.95
C LEU A 223 4.63 14.82 -16.75
N ALA A 224 4.36 15.57 -17.81
CA ALA A 224 3.70 16.87 -17.72
C ALA A 224 2.31 16.81 -17.06
N SER A 225 1.64 15.65 -17.10
CA SER A 225 0.34 15.43 -16.43
C SER A 225 0.43 15.39 -14.89
N PHE A 226 1.65 15.24 -14.36
CA PHE A 226 1.93 15.20 -12.93
C PHE A 226 2.74 16.42 -12.46
N HIS A 227 3.23 17.25 -13.38
CA HIS A 227 4.08 18.38 -13.08
C HIS A 227 3.27 19.52 -12.43
N GLY A 228 3.81 20.06 -11.36
CA GLY A 228 3.37 21.30 -10.72
C GLY A 228 4.55 22.16 -10.32
N VAL A 229 4.26 23.41 -9.95
CA VAL A 229 5.26 24.37 -9.45
C VAL A 229 4.81 24.87 -8.09
N VAL A 230 5.66 24.76 -7.09
CA VAL A 230 5.47 25.36 -5.76
C VAL A 230 6.36 26.59 -5.62
N VAL A 231 5.86 27.62 -4.94
CA VAL A 231 6.60 28.84 -4.64
C VAL A 231 6.80 28.91 -3.13
N ASN A 232 8.01 28.66 -2.67
CA ASN A 232 8.37 28.78 -1.26
C ASN A 232 8.76 30.22 -0.96
N GLN A 233 8.08 30.90 -0.03
CA GLN A 233 8.35 32.30 0.33
C GLN A 233 8.78 32.41 1.79
N ILE A 234 9.97 32.92 2.05
CA ILE A 234 10.46 33.13 3.42
C ILE A 234 10.55 34.63 3.70
N LYS A 235 9.76 35.11 4.66
CA LYS A 235 9.79 36.49 5.14
C LYS A 235 10.59 36.59 6.43
N CYS A 236 11.70 37.33 6.40
CA CYS A 236 12.50 37.64 7.58
C CYS A 236 11.73 38.54 8.55
N ASN A 237 11.64 38.18 9.83
CA ASN A 237 10.92 38.96 10.84
C ASN A 237 11.68 40.21 11.29
N ALA A 238 13.01 40.25 11.12
CA ALA A 238 13.84 41.38 11.56
C ALA A 238 13.87 42.54 10.56
N CYS A 239 14.06 42.26 9.27
CA CYS A 239 14.20 43.28 8.23
C CYS A 239 13.06 43.31 7.21
N GLY A 240 12.13 42.35 7.26
CA GLY A 240 10.99 42.26 6.34
C GLY A 240 11.31 41.77 4.93
N THR A 241 12.57 41.50 4.59
CA THR A 241 12.96 40.95 3.28
C THR A 241 12.26 39.62 3.03
N VAL A 242 11.66 39.48 1.85
CA VAL A 242 11.03 38.24 1.38
C VAL A 242 11.95 37.60 0.35
N SER A 243 12.41 36.38 0.61
CA SER A 243 13.04 35.53 -0.38
C SER A 243 12.00 34.56 -0.94
N SER A 244 12.09 34.28 -2.24
CA SER A 244 11.17 33.35 -2.92
C SER A 244 11.95 32.36 -3.76
N ASN A 245 11.67 31.07 -3.63
CA ASN A 245 12.19 30.02 -4.48
C ASN A 245 11.05 29.33 -5.24
N LYS A 246 11.29 29.00 -6.51
CA LYS A 246 10.35 28.22 -7.32
C LYS A 246 10.90 26.81 -7.48
N GLU A 247 10.09 25.82 -7.17
CA GLU A 247 10.47 24.40 -7.24
C GLU A 247 9.43 23.63 -8.04
N ASP A 248 9.90 22.82 -8.98
CA ASP A 248 9.06 21.86 -9.70
C ASP A 248 8.77 20.66 -8.80
N PHE A 249 7.56 20.12 -8.86
CA PHE A 249 7.18 18.90 -8.14
C PHE A 249 6.34 17.96 -9.01
N TYR A 250 6.36 16.67 -8.67
CA TYR A 250 5.49 15.65 -9.28
C TYR A 250 4.54 14.98 -8.25
N ASP A 251 4.81 15.21 -6.97
CA ASP A 251 3.99 14.76 -5.84
C ASP A 251 3.99 15.82 -4.74
N LEU A 252 2.94 15.81 -3.92
CA LEU A 252 2.85 16.61 -2.71
C LEU A 252 2.94 15.66 -1.51
N THR A 253 3.98 15.83 -0.70
CA THR A 253 4.09 15.11 0.57
C THR A 253 3.35 15.89 1.64
N ILE A 254 2.15 15.43 1.97
CA ILE A 254 1.27 16.12 2.90
C ILE A 254 1.37 15.46 4.29
N PRO A 255 1.76 16.21 5.34
CA PRO A 255 1.77 15.68 6.69
C PRO A 255 0.34 15.40 7.16
N LEU A 256 0.14 14.25 7.81
CA LEU A 256 -1.16 13.91 8.37
C LEU A 256 -1.34 14.60 9.74
N PRO A 257 -2.53 15.16 10.03
CA PRO A 257 -2.83 15.70 11.35
C PRO A 257 -2.82 14.60 12.40
N ARG A 258 -2.50 14.95 13.64
CA ARG A 258 -2.47 14.01 14.77
C ARG A 258 -3.86 13.63 15.31
N SER A 259 -4.93 14.18 14.75
CA SER A 259 -6.30 13.85 15.13
C SER A 259 -6.67 12.46 14.63
N GLU A 260 -7.49 11.75 15.40
CA GLU A 260 -7.97 10.39 15.03
C GLU A 260 -8.85 10.40 13.76
N SER A 261 -9.39 11.56 13.42
CA SER A 261 -10.09 11.79 12.16
C SER A 261 -9.70 13.15 11.59
N ALA A 262 -9.62 13.22 10.28
CA ALA A 262 -9.46 14.47 9.54
C ALA A 262 -10.17 14.31 8.18
N ASP A 263 -10.81 15.37 7.75
CA ASP A 263 -11.34 15.46 6.40
C ASP A 263 -10.21 15.74 5.39
N LEU A 264 -10.43 15.39 4.12
CA LEU A 264 -9.41 15.57 3.09
C LEU A 264 -9.07 17.04 2.86
N GLN A 265 -10.01 17.96 3.05
CA GLN A 265 -9.76 19.38 2.81
C GLN A 265 -8.82 19.93 3.88
N SER A 266 -9.03 19.61 5.15
CA SER A 266 -8.12 20.02 6.23
C SER A 266 -6.72 19.44 6.04
N ILE A 267 -6.57 18.22 5.51
CA ILE A 267 -5.26 17.66 5.16
C ILE A 267 -4.59 18.49 4.07
N VAL A 268 -5.31 18.83 2.99
CA VAL A 268 -4.77 19.62 1.88
C VAL A 268 -4.42 21.05 2.34
N ASP A 269 -5.21 21.65 3.22
CA ASP A 269 -5.01 23.00 3.74
C ASP A 269 -3.77 23.12 4.65
N ILE A 270 -3.22 21.99 5.14
CA ILE A 270 -1.93 21.99 5.87
C ILE A 270 -0.78 22.32 4.91
N PHE A 271 -0.87 21.93 3.64
CA PHE A 271 0.22 22.14 2.69
C PHE A 271 0.61 23.62 2.50
N PRO A 272 -0.32 24.57 2.28
CA PRO A 272 -0.01 26.00 2.21
C PRO A 272 0.11 26.69 3.59
N SER A 273 0.10 25.94 4.70
CA SER A 273 0.15 26.55 6.04
C SER A 273 1.51 27.21 6.31
N THR A 274 1.47 28.38 6.96
CA THR A 274 2.69 29.11 7.32
C THR A 274 3.44 28.41 8.43
N GLU A 275 4.74 28.21 8.24
CA GLU A 275 5.65 27.65 9.23
C GLU A 275 6.49 28.75 9.89
N GLU A 276 6.59 28.71 11.21
CA GLU A 276 7.49 29.61 11.95
C GLU A 276 8.90 29.02 12.05
N LEU A 277 9.86 29.74 11.47
CA LEU A 277 11.28 29.44 11.55
C LEU A 277 11.87 30.23 12.73
N ASN A 278 12.28 29.55 13.80
CA ASN A 278 12.70 30.18 15.05
C ASN A 278 13.76 29.34 15.80
N GLU A 279 14.20 29.83 16.96
CA GLU A 279 15.19 29.11 17.80
C GLU A 279 14.57 27.87 18.46
N GLU A 280 13.31 27.94 18.87
CA GLU A 280 12.61 26.87 19.58
C GLU A 280 12.54 25.59 18.73
N ASN A 281 12.36 25.76 17.41
CA ASN A 281 12.34 24.69 16.43
C ASN A 281 13.74 24.37 15.84
N ASN A 282 14.79 25.05 16.30
CA ASN A 282 16.17 24.93 15.80
C ASN A 282 16.30 25.03 14.27
N ASN A 283 15.51 25.93 13.65
CA ASN A 283 15.38 26.03 12.19
C ASN A 283 15.43 27.48 11.67
N LYS A 284 16.15 28.38 12.38
CA LYS A 284 16.31 29.78 11.97
C LYS A 284 16.79 29.93 10.52
N TYR A 285 16.25 30.93 9.83
CA TYR A 285 16.61 31.28 8.46
C TYR A 285 17.83 32.21 8.42
N PHE A 286 18.81 31.91 7.58
CA PHE A 286 19.91 32.85 7.31
C PHE A 286 19.45 33.93 6.34
N CYS A 287 19.31 35.16 6.82
CA CYS A 287 18.85 36.27 6.00
C CYS A 287 20.01 37.00 5.32
N ASP A 288 20.01 37.03 3.98
CA ASP A 288 21.06 37.70 3.19
C ASP A 288 21.17 39.21 3.44
N ASN A 289 20.09 39.87 3.83
CA ASN A 289 20.08 41.29 4.15
C ASN A 289 20.63 41.55 5.58
N CYS A 290 20.29 40.69 6.55
CA CYS A 290 20.79 40.81 7.93
C CYS A 290 22.18 40.16 8.14
N LYS A 291 22.65 39.36 7.17
CA LYS A 291 23.90 38.57 7.23
C LYS A 291 24.02 37.73 8.51
N SER A 292 22.89 37.21 9.00
CA SER A 292 22.80 36.47 10.27
C SER A 292 21.55 35.59 10.29
N LEU A 293 21.51 34.64 11.23
CA LEU A 293 20.34 33.79 11.49
C LEU A 293 19.22 34.60 12.15
N GLN A 294 18.03 34.56 11.57
CA GLN A 294 16.87 35.33 11.98
C GLN A 294 15.64 34.43 12.10
N ALA A 295 14.69 34.84 12.94
CA ALA A 295 13.35 34.27 12.91
C ALA A 295 12.65 34.71 11.61
N ALA A 296 11.85 33.81 11.03
CA ALA A 296 11.16 34.06 9.77
C ALA A 296 9.84 33.29 9.69
N LYS A 297 9.02 33.62 8.69
CA LYS A 297 7.80 32.89 8.33
C LYS A 297 7.98 32.31 6.93
N ARG A 298 7.77 31.00 6.76
CA ARG A 298 7.79 30.29 5.48
C ARG A 298 6.38 29.96 5.02
#